data_AF-A0A359F2L3-F1
#
_entry.id   AF-A0A359F2L3-F1
#
_cell.length_a   1.000
_cell.length_b   1.000
_cell.length_c   1.000
_cell.angle_alpha   90.00
_cell.angle_beta   90.00
_cell.angle_gamma   90.00
#
_symmetry.space_group_name_H-M   'P 1'
#
loop_
_entity.id
_entity.type
_entity.pdbx_description
1 polymer ?
#
loop_
_entity_poly.entity_id
_entity_poly.type
_entity_poly.pdbx_seq_one_letter_code
_entity_poly.pdbx_strand_id
1 'polypeptide(L)'
;MQIAVPGLHLVRNASGAFALGVELGLDPVGLAAGLAEYRGVHRRFEHRAASHGVTFIDDYAHLPTEIAAVLQAAALPRVEGSPDGSWSRIVAVFQPHRYSRTQEHAREFGSSFDQADL
;
A
#
# COMPACT_ATOMS: atom_id res chain seq x y z
N MET A 1 16.17 1.01 -10.39
CA MET A 1 15.37 0.02 -9.63
C MET A 1 13.90 0.37 -9.80
N GLN A 2 13.07 -0.61 -10.16
CA GLN A 2 11.62 -0.49 -10.25
C GLN A 2 10.98 -1.50 -9.28
N ILE A 3 9.78 -1.23 -8.78
CA ILE A 3 8.98 -2.18 -8.00
C ILE A 3 7.56 -2.22 -8.57
N ALA A 4 6.93 -3.39 -8.55
CA ALA A 4 5.59 -3.57 -9.13
C ALA A 4 4.46 -3.06 -8.21
N VAL A 5 4.71 -2.99 -6.90
CA VAL A 5 3.71 -2.62 -5.91
C VAL A 5 3.60 -1.08 -5.75
N PRO A 6 2.39 -0.53 -5.67
CA PRO A 6 2.18 0.93 -5.61
C PRO A 6 2.47 1.50 -4.21
N GLY A 7 2.87 2.77 -4.17
CA GLY A 7 2.97 3.55 -2.93
C GLY A 7 4.40 3.87 -2.49
N LEU A 8 4.60 5.12 -2.07
CA LEU A 8 5.91 5.64 -1.64
C LEU A 8 6.48 4.88 -0.43
N HIS A 9 5.62 4.40 0.47
CA HIS A 9 6.04 3.63 1.64
C HIS A 9 6.69 2.30 1.23
N LEU A 10 6.18 1.62 0.18
CA LEU A 10 6.80 0.41 -0.36
C LEU A 10 8.10 0.71 -1.10
N VAL A 11 8.19 1.84 -1.82
CA VAL A 11 9.45 2.31 -2.42
C VAL A 11 10.52 2.52 -1.34
N ARG A 12 10.17 3.11 -0.19
CA ARG A 12 11.09 3.30 0.94
C ARG A 12 11.53 1.95 1.53
N ASN A 13 10.60 1.01 1.72
CA ASN A 13 10.93 -0.33 2.19
C ASN A 13 11.88 -1.06 1.24
N ALA A 14 11.60 -1.02 -0.06
CA ALA A 14 12.44 -1.61 -1.10
C ALA A 14 13.83 -0.96 -1.14
N SER A 15 13.91 0.36 -0.95
CA SER A 15 15.18 1.09 -0.89
C SER A 15 16.00 0.67 0.32
N GLY A 16 15.37 0.47 1.48
CA GLY A 16 16.04 -0.06 2.68
C GLY A 16 16.57 -1.48 2.48
N ALA A 17 15.77 -2.36 1.87
CA ALA A 17 16.18 -3.72 1.54
C ALA A 17 17.35 -3.75 0.54
N PHE A 18 17.29 -2.90 -0.50
CA PHE A 18 18.35 -2.75 -1.48
C PHE A 18 19.66 -2.27 -0.83
N ALA A 19 19.59 -1.20 -0.03
CA ALA A 19 20.76 -0.64 0.65
C ALA A 19 21.44 -1.67 1.57
N LEU A 20 20.64 -2.42 2.34
CA LEU A 20 21.14 -3.50 3.19
C LEU A 20 21.81 -4.61 2.36
N GLY A 21 21.21 -5.01 1.24
CA GLY A 21 21.79 -6.04 0.36
C GLY A 21 23.14 -5.61 -0.21
N VAL A 22 23.26 -4.36 -0.64
CA VAL A 22 24.54 -3.78 -1.13
C VAL A 22 25.59 -3.77 -0.02
N GLU A 23 25.22 -3.35 1.19
CA GLU A 23 26.14 -3.34 2.35
C GLU A 23 26.64 -4.75 2.70
N LEU A 24 25.81 -5.77 2.51
CA LEU A 24 26.18 -7.19 2.69
C LEU A 24 27.00 -7.77 1.53
N GLY A 25 27.33 -6.96 0.50
CA GLY A 25 28.15 -7.38 -0.64
C GLY A 25 27.40 -8.17 -1.71
N LEU A 26 26.07 -8.11 -1.75
CA LEU A 26 25.27 -8.73 -2.81
C LEU A 26 25.33 -7.90 -4.11
N ASP A 27 25.18 -8.56 -5.26
CA ASP A 27 25.17 -7.91 -6.57
C ASP A 27 24.00 -6.91 -6.70
N PRO A 28 24.27 -5.60 -6.91
CA PRO A 28 23.24 -4.59 -7.07
C PRO A 28 22.29 -4.86 -8.25
N VAL A 29 22.77 -5.49 -9.33
CA VAL A 29 21.93 -5.77 -10.51
C VAL A 29 20.92 -6.88 -10.16
N GLY A 30 21.38 -7.97 -9.55
CA GLY A 30 20.52 -9.03 -9.05
C GLY A 30 19.51 -8.56 -8.00
N LEU A 31 19.92 -7.70 -7.06
CA LEU A 31 19.01 -7.10 -6.07
C LEU A 31 17.91 -6.28 -6.74
N ALA A 32 18.26 -5.42 -7.70
CA ALA A 32 17.29 -4.60 -8.42
C ALA A 32 16.31 -5.45 -9.24
N ALA A 33 16.78 -6.55 -9.85
CA ALA A 33 15.93 -7.49 -10.57
C ALA A 33 14.95 -8.21 -9.63
N GLY A 34 15.44 -8.74 -8.50
CA GLY A 34 14.57 -9.40 -7.52
C GLY A 34 13.50 -8.48 -6.92
N LEU A 35 13.85 -7.21 -6.66
CA LEU A 35 12.87 -6.21 -6.20
C LEU A 35 11.82 -5.85 -7.26
N ALA A 36 12.18 -5.89 -8.55
CA ALA A 36 11.22 -5.70 -9.65
C ALA A 36 10.24 -6.87 -9.80
N GLU A 37 10.64 -8.07 -9.37
CA GLU A 37 9.79 -9.27 -9.35
C GLU A 37 8.89 -9.37 -8.12
N TYR A 38 9.15 -8.60 -7.06
CA TYR A 38 8.30 -8.59 -5.86
C TYR A 38 6.85 -8.23 -6.20
N ARG A 39 5.91 -9.10 -5.80
CA ARG A 39 4.45 -8.97 -6.07
C ARG A 39 3.63 -8.62 -4.83
N GLY A 40 4.27 -8.19 -3.75
CA GLY A 40 3.61 -7.96 -2.48
C GLY A 40 3.57 -9.20 -1.58
N VAL A 41 2.87 -9.06 -0.47
CA VAL A 41 2.59 -10.12 0.49
C VAL A 41 1.11 -10.05 0.86
N HIS A 42 0.58 -11.12 1.46
CA HIS A 42 -0.80 -11.13 1.89
C HIS A 42 -1.16 -9.92 2.75
N ARG A 43 -2.33 -9.33 2.45
CA ARG A 43 -2.89 -8.18 3.17
C ARG A 43 -1.99 -6.94 3.14
N ARG A 44 -1.25 -6.72 2.05
CA ARG A 44 -0.52 -5.48 1.78
C ARG A 44 -0.84 -5.02 0.36
N PHE A 45 -1.82 -4.12 0.25
CA PHE A 45 -2.40 -3.65 -1.00
C PHE A 45 -2.72 -4.81 -1.96
N GLU A 46 -3.29 -5.89 -1.44
CA GLU A 46 -3.47 -7.14 -2.17
C GLU A 46 -4.73 -7.07 -3.04
N HIS A 47 -4.58 -7.24 -4.35
CA HIS A 47 -5.72 -7.36 -5.26
C HIS A 47 -6.42 -8.73 -5.07
N ARG A 48 -7.63 -8.71 -4.50
CA ARG A 48 -8.38 -9.93 -4.15
C ARG A 48 -9.32 -10.38 -5.26
N ALA A 49 -9.99 -9.43 -5.90
CA ALA A 49 -10.98 -9.71 -6.93
C ALA A 49 -11.32 -8.43 -7.71
N ALA A 50 -11.89 -8.62 -8.90
CA ALA A 50 -12.60 -7.58 -9.63
C ALA A 50 -13.96 -8.13 -10.05
N SER A 51 -15.04 -7.38 -9.83
CA SER A 51 -16.39 -7.82 -10.13
C SER A 51 -17.29 -6.61 -10.39
N HIS A 52 -18.08 -6.68 -11.48
CA HIS A 52 -19.05 -5.63 -11.84
C HIS A 52 -18.45 -4.20 -11.88
N GLY A 53 -17.20 -4.07 -12.34
CA GLY A 53 -16.50 -2.79 -12.41
C GLY A 53 -15.94 -2.28 -11.08
N VAL A 54 -15.96 -3.09 -10.03
CA VAL A 54 -15.37 -2.80 -8.70
C VAL A 54 -14.14 -3.67 -8.48
N THR A 55 -13.06 -3.06 -8.04
CA THR A 55 -11.83 -3.74 -7.63
C THR A 55 -11.76 -3.84 -6.11
N PHE A 56 -11.50 -5.04 -5.60
CA PHE A 56 -11.39 -5.32 -4.17
C PHE A 56 -9.92 -5.46 -3.76
N ILE A 57 -9.46 -4.53 -2.92
CA ILE A 57 -8.11 -4.52 -2.35
C ILE A 57 -8.21 -4.85 -0.86
N ASP A 58 -7.34 -5.73 -0.36
CA ASP A 58 -7.21 -6.06 1.06
C ASP A 58 -5.88 -5.53 1.63
N ASP A 59 -5.94 -4.89 2.80
CA ASP A 59 -4.78 -4.39 3.54
C ASP A 59 -4.93 -4.61 5.05
N TYR A 60 -3.79 -4.76 5.72
CA TYR A 60 -3.68 -4.93 7.16
C TYR A 60 -3.60 -3.60 7.94
N ALA A 61 -3.58 -2.45 7.25
CA ALA A 61 -3.47 -1.14 7.85
C ALA A 61 -4.49 -0.93 8.97
N HIS A 62 -3.98 -0.63 10.16
CA HIS A 62 -4.81 -0.39 11.35
C HIS A 62 -4.30 0.77 12.20
N LEU A 63 -3.11 1.29 11.90
CA LEU A 63 -2.63 2.58 12.41
C LEU A 63 -3.00 3.71 11.44
N PRO A 64 -3.30 4.93 11.93
CA PRO A 64 -3.63 6.07 11.07
C PRO A 64 -2.61 6.34 9.96
N THR A 65 -1.31 6.21 10.27
CA THR A 65 -0.23 6.40 9.29
C THR A 65 -0.22 5.34 8.20
N GLU A 66 -0.55 4.09 8.52
CA GLU A 66 -0.66 3.00 7.55
C GLU A 66 -1.88 3.20 6.64
N ILE A 67 -3.02 3.58 7.22
CA ILE A 67 -4.27 3.82 6.49
C ILE A 67 -4.07 4.95 5.47
N ALA A 68 -3.51 6.08 5.92
CA ALA A 68 -3.21 7.20 5.03
C ALA A 68 -2.26 6.78 3.90
N ALA A 69 -1.23 5.98 4.21
CA ALA A 69 -0.27 5.52 3.21
C ALA A 69 -0.90 4.57 2.16
N VAL A 70 -1.84 3.73 2.57
CA VAL A 70 -2.60 2.83 1.68
C VAL A 70 -3.54 3.62 0.78
N LEU A 71 -4.31 4.56 1.34
CA LEU A 71 -5.25 5.35 0.53
C LEU A 71 -4.54 6.33 -0.41
N GLN A 72 -3.41 6.91 0.01
CA GLN A 72 -2.55 7.67 -0.89
C GLN A 72 -1.99 6.80 -2.02
N ALA A 73 -1.61 5.55 -1.73
CA ALA A 73 -1.17 4.62 -2.77
C ALA A 73 -2.31 4.25 -3.74
N ALA A 74 -3.54 4.08 -3.23
CA ALA A 74 -4.72 3.87 -4.05
C ALA A 74 -5.01 5.07 -4.96
N ALA A 75 -4.87 6.30 -4.47
CA ALA A 75 -5.12 7.51 -5.25
C ALA A 75 -4.07 7.81 -6.34
N LEU A 76 -2.97 7.04 -6.40
CA LEU A 76 -1.96 7.22 -7.45
C LEU A 76 -2.51 6.84 -8.83
N PRO A 77 -1.98 7.46 -9.91
CA PRO A 77 -2.29 7.00 -11.26
C PRO A 77 -1.74 5.60 -11.53
N ARG A 78 -2.41 4.87 -12.43
CA ARG A 78 -1.96 3.58 -12.99
C ARG A 78 -1.77 2.49 -11.94
N VAL A 79 -2.54 2.53 -10.86
CA VAL A 79 -2.63 1.42 -9.92
C VAL A 79 -3.24 0.22 -10.66
N GLU A 80 -2.71 -0.98 -10.41
CA GLU A 80 -3.23 -2.21 -11.02
C GLU A 80 -4.72 -2.38 -10.72
N GLY A 81 -5.50 -2.69 -11.75
CA GLY A 81 -6.96 -2.78 -11.67
C GLY A 81 -7.70 -1.44 -11.77
N SER A 82 -7.00 -0.29 -11.83
CA SER A 82 -7.63 1.02 -12.07
C SER A 82 -7.96 1.22 -13.56
N PRO A 83 -9.25 1.42 -13.93
CA PRO A 83 -9.62 1.76 -15.30
C PRO A 83 -9.01 3.10 -15.70
N ASP A 84 -8.48 3.20 -16.92
CA ASP A 84 -7.93 4.44 -17.49
C ASP A 84 -6.84 5.14 -16.65
N GLY A 85 -6.24 4.39 -15.71
CA GLY A 85 -5.17 4.86 -14.85
C GLY A 85 -5.64 5.67 -13.63
N SER A 86 -6.92 5.68 -13.26
CA SER A 86 -7.39 6.27 -11.99
C SER A 86 -8.71 5.64 -11.53
N TRP A 87 -8.93 5.57 -10.23
CA TRP A 87 -10.22 5.15 -9.68
C TRP A 87 -11.26 6.25 -9.86
N SER A 88 -12.49 5.86 -10.22
CA SER A 88 -13.64 6.79 -10.18
C SER A 88 -14.09 7.10 -8.76
N ARG A 89 -13.86 6.16 -7.83
CA ARG A 89 -14.17 6.28 -6.40
C ARG A 89 -13.32 5.32 -5.58
N ILE A 90 -12.89 5.74 -4.40
CA ILE A 90 -12.20 4.94 -3.39
C ILE A 90 -13.13 4.79 -2.18
N VAL A 91 -13.39 3.54 -1.78
CA VAL A 91 -14.24 3.22 -0.61
C VAL A 91 -13.39 2.45 0.41
N ALA A 92 -13.27 2.98 1.63
CA ALA A 92 -12.48 2.41 2.71
C ALA A 92 -13.39 1.66 3.71
N VAL A 93 -13.38 0.33 3.66
CA VAL A 93 -14.06 -0.50 4.66
C VAL A 93 -13.09 -0.81 5.80
N PHE A 94 -13.23 -0.11 6.92
CA PHE A 94 -12.30 -0.19 8.04
C PHE A 94 -12.86 -0.91 9.27
N GLN A 95 -12.06 -1.81 9.84
CA GLN A 95 -12.31 -2.44 11.13
C GLN A 95 -11.23 -2.02 12.15
N PRO A 96 -11.57 -1.22 13.18
CA PRO A 96 -10.61 -0.89 14.24
C PRO A 96 -10.13 -2.14 14.98
N HIS A 97 -8.81 -2.25 15.20
CA HIS A 97 -8.19 -3.49 15.66
C HIS A 97 -8.31 -3.75 17.18
N ARG A 98 -8.33 -2.70 18.04
CA ARG A 98 -8.40 -2.82 19.51
C ARG A 98 -8.95 -1.55 20.16
N TYR A 99 -9.74 -1.68 21.24
CA TYR A 99 -10.31 -0.54 21.98
C TYR A 99 -9.28 0.50 22.41
N SER A 100 -8.17 0.08 23.05
CA SER A 100 -7.15 1.00 23.54
C SER A 100 -6.49 1.80 22.42
N ARG A 101 -6.20 1.16 21.28
CA ARG A 101 -5.63 1.84 20.10
C ARG A 101 -6.64 2.77 19.43
N THR A 102 -7.91 2.38 19.38
CA THR A 102 -8.97 3.25 18.88
C THR A 102 -9.08 4.52 19.74
N GLN A 103 -8.98 4.37 21.06
CA GLN A 103 -9.02 5.51 21.97
C GLN A 103 -7.78 6.40 21.84
N GLU A 104 -6.59 5.80 21.78
CA GLU A 104 -5.30 6.51 21.63
C GLU A 104 -5.27 7.34 20.34
N HIS A 105 -5.74 6.77 19.23
CA HIS A 105 -5.66 7.38 17.90
C HIS A 105 -6.96 8.00 17.39
N ALA A 106 -7.96 8.15 18.26
CA ALA A 106 -9.32 8.58 17.88
C ALA A 106 -9.33 9.85 17.02
N ARG A 107 -8.42 10.79 17.32
CA ARG A 107 -8.30 12.07 16.59
C ARG A 107 -7.62 11.91 15.24
N GLU A 108 -6.60 11.06 15.14
CA GLU A 108 -5.84 10.87 13.90
C GLU A 108 -6.58 9.99 12.89
N PHE A 109 -7.52 9.14 13.34
CA PHE A 109 -8.29 8.30 12.42
C PHE A 109 -9.06 9.11 11.40
N GLY A 110 -9.70 10.22 11.79
CA GLY A 110 -10.50 11.03 10.86
C GLY A 110 -9.72 11.45 9.62
N SER A 111 -8.58 12.13 9.81
CA SER A 111 -7.74 12.60 8.70
C SER A 111 -7.01 11.47 7.96
N SER A 112 -6.84 10.30 8.58
CA SER A 112 -6.23 9.16 7.88
C SER A 112 -7.03 8.65 6.69
N PHE A 113 -8.34 8.96 6.64
CA PHE A 113 -9.25 8.58 5.55
C PHE A 113 -9.49 9.69 4.52
N ASP A 114 -8.76 10.82 4.56
CA ASP A 114 -9.01 11.99 3.69
C ASP A 114 -8.90 11.69 2.17
N GLN A 115 -8.25 10.58 1.79
CA GLN A 115 -8.12 10.12 0.41
C GLN A 115 -9.19 9.09 -0.01
N ALA A 116 -10.10 8.72 0.89
CA ALA A 116 -11.27 7.91 0.57
C ALA A 116 -12.50 8.79 0.35
N ASP A 117 -13.36 8.40 -0.58
CA ASP A 117 -14.63 9.06 -0.87
C ASP A 117 -15.79 8.52 -0.02
N LEU A 118 -15.56 7.41 0.68
CA LEU A 118 -16.51 6.76 1.60
C LEU A 118 -15.79 5.89 2.61
#